data_AF-A0A832ZY57-F1
#
_entry.id   AF-A0A832ZY57-F1
#
_cell.length_a   1.000
_cell.length_b   1.000
_cell.length_c   1.000
_cell.angle_alpha   90.00
_cell.angle_beta   90.00
_cell.angle_gamma   90.00
#
_symmetry.space_group_name_H-M   'P 1'
#
loop_
_entity.id
_entity.type
_entity.pdbx_description
1 polymer ?
#
loop_
_entity_poly.entity_id
_entity_poly.type
_entity_poly.pdbx_seq_one_letter_code
_entity_poly.pdbx_strand_id
1 'polypeptide(L)'
;MNPSGLKMEKILPPLRAVMARILVEQYGIRRREVAEILGISPQAVTQYLQGVRAPEALKMTRNKQVLGIIEDGCRKLASRRRPLMQSELLDLAFQVSSILGKAEVAEEFSQGVEAREVLLELLRARLQEEQKAAELFMGLAVKMRNDLTRLLFRQIATDSIRHADIITAIISELERGDNIQPDLPSVRELEKLMQEEQAAHEKELQEVRERLSNEVISLLLDSIDADEAKHDMLLSKLIEIAKRRKK
;
A
#
# COMPACT_ATOMS: atom_id res chain seq x y z
N MET A 1 -16.85 -6.74 2.09
CA MET A 1 -16.68 -5.46 2.81
C MET A 1 -15.60 -4.66 2.07
N ASN A 2 -15.81 -3.36 1.80
CA ASN A 2 -14.86 -2.56 1.00
C ASN A 2 -13.57 -2.28 1.81
N PRO A 3 -12.36 -2.57 1.28
CA PRO A 3 -11.09 -2.57 2.01
C PRO A 3 -10.44 -1.17 2.15
N SER A 4 -11.25 -0.12 2.36
CA SER A 4 -10.75 1.22 2.67
C SER A 4 -11.34 1.65 4.01
N GLY A 5 -10.54 1.56 5.08
CA GLY A 5 -10.97 1.57 6.50
C GLY A 5 -11.79 2.78 6.97
N LEU A 6 -11.83 3.88 6.22
CA LEU A 6 -12.72 5.01 6.51
C LEU A 6 -13.99 4.94 5.66
N LYS A 7 -15.13 4.65 6.31
CA LYS A 7 -16.44 4.81 5.67
C LYS A 7 -16.58 6.25 5.17
N MET A 8 -16.93 6.43 3.90
CA MET A 8 -17.07 7.74 3.26
C MET A 8 -18.03 8.68 4.01
N GLU A 9 -19.01 8.09 4.70
CA GLU A 9 -19.95 8.74 5.62
C GLU A 9 -19.27 9.49 6.78
N LYS A 10 -18.08 9.04 7.22
CA LYS A 10 -17.28 9.68 8.28
C LYS A 10 -16.37 10.81 7.75
N ILE A 11 -15.99 10.78 6.46
CA ILE A 11 -15.09 11.77 5.84
C ILE A 11 -15.83 12.98 5.30
N LEU A 12 -17.01 12.76 4.72
CA LEU A 12 -17.77 13.80 4.05
C LEU A 12 -18.20 14.97 4.98
N PRO A 13 -18.65 14.75 6.23
CA PRO A 13 -19.04 15.85 7.11
C PRO A 13 -17.84 16.71 7.58
N PRO A 14 -16.70 16.15 8.03
CA PRO A 14 -15.50 16.94 8.34
C PRO A 14 -14.92 17.68 7.14
N LEU A 15 -14.88 17.05 5.97
CA LEU A 15 -14.40 17.69 4.73
C LEU A 15 -15.23 18.94 4.40
N ARG A 16 -16.56 18.83 4.43
CA ARG A 16 -17.45 19.99 4.22
C ARG A 16 -17.25 21.08 5.25
N ALA A 17 -16.94 20.73 6.50
CA ALA A 17 -16.67 21.69 7.56
C ALA A 17 -15.40 22.51 7.28
N VAL A 18 -14.31 21.84 6.89
CA VAL A 18 -13.04 22.49 6.55
C VAL A 18 -13.21 23.39 5.31
N MET A 19 -13.87 22.87 4.26
CA MET A 19 -14.14 23.66 3.05
C MET A 19 -15.00 24.90 3.34
N ALA A 20 -16.05 24.75 4.15
CA ALA A 20 -16.90 25.89 4.53
C ALA A 20 -16.09 26.96 5.27
N ARG A 21 -15.18 26.56 6.14
CA ARG A 21 -14.30 27.47 6.87
C ARG A 21 -13.36 28.21 5.93
N ILE A 22 -12.66 27.50 5.05
CA ILE A 22 -11.74 28.09 4.08
C ILE A 22 -12.47 29.10 3.16
N LEU A 23 -13.61 28.72 2.60
CA LEU A 23 -14.36 29.57 1.67
C LEU A 23 -14.87 30.87 2.34
N VAL A 24 -15.26 30.81 3.61
CA VAL A 24 -15.72 31.99 4.37
C VAL A 24 -14.56 32.83 4.87
N GLU A 25 -13.58 32.21 5.54
CA GLU A 25 -12.53 32.93 6.28
C GLU A 25 -11.37 33.37 5.37
N GLN A 26 -10.97 32.56 4.40
CA GLN A 26 -9.86 32.88 3.51
C GLN A 26 -10.31 33.58 2.22
N TYR A 27 -11.44 33.15 1.63
CA TYR A 27 -11.95 33.69 0.36
C TYR A 27 -13.08 34.71 0.53
N GLY A 28 -13.55 34.97 1.77
CA GLY A 28 -14.56 35.99 2.06
C GLY A 28 -15.94 35.71 1.46
N ILE A 29 -16.24 34.46 1.08
CA ILE A 29 -17.50 34.09 0.45
C ILE A 29 -18.62 34.10 1.50
N ARG A 30 -19.78 34.67 1.14
CA ARG A 30 -20.92 34.77 2.06
C ARG A 30 -21.45 33.38 2.41
N ARG A 31 -21.85 33.16 3.66
CA ARG A 31 -22.35 31.85 4.16
C ARG A 31 -23.45 31.24 3.31
N ARG A 32 -24.35 32.06 2.76
CA ARG A 32 -25.43 31.62 1.85
C ARG A 32 -24.87 31.06 0.54
N GLU A 33 -23.90 31.73 -0.06
CA GLU A 33 -23.23 31.30 -1.29
C GLU A 33 -22.38 30.05 -1.04
N VAL A 34 -21.74 29.92 0.12
CA VAL A 34 -21.05 28.67 0.53
C VAL A 34 -22.02 27.50 0.67
N ALA A 35 -23.24 27.72 1.18
CA ALA A 35 -24.26 26.69 1.28
C ALA A 35 -24.66 26.15 -0.11
N GLU A 36 -24.82 27.06 -1.08
CA GLU A 36 -25.11 26.74 -2.49
C GLU A 36 -23.92 26.02 -3.15
N ILE A 37 -22.69 26.49 -2.93
CA ILE A 37 -21.47 25.87 -3.47
C ILE A 37 -21.31 24.44 -2.93
N LEU A 38 -21.51 24.21 -1.64
CA LEU A 38 -21.27 22.89 -1.01
C LEU A 38 -22.50 21.96 -1.05
N GLY A 39 -23.64 22.43 -1.57
CA GLY A 39 -24.88 21.66 -1.62
C GLY A 39 -25.43 21.30 -0.23
N ILE A 40 -25.37 22.23 0.73
CA ILE A 40 -25.82 22.05 2.12
C ILE A 40 -26.73 23.19 2.56
N SER A 41 -27.37 23.07 3.73
CA SER A 41 -28.21 24.15 4.26
C SER A 41 -27.36 25.30 4.85
N PRO A 42 -27.84 26.56 4.81
CA PRO A 42 -27.18 27.68 5.50
C PRO A 42 -26.98 27.46 7.00
N GLN A 43 -27.88 26.70 7.63
CA GLN A 43 -27.75 26.28 9.03
C GLN A 43 -26.56 25.33 9.21
N ALA A 44 -26.34 24.39 8.29
CA ALA A 44 -25.18 23.49 8.34
C ALA A 44 -23.86 24.27 8.24
N VAL A 45 -23.79 25.29 7.38
CA VAL A 45 -22.62 26.18 7.29
C VAL A 45 -22.36 26.87 8.64
N THR A 46 -23.40 27.37 9.29
CA THR A 46 -23.27 28.02 10.61
C THR A 46 -22.76 27.05 11.67
N GLN A 47 -23.30 25.83 11.71
CA GLN A 47 -22.85 24.78 12.65
C GLN A 47 -21.40 24.34 12.41
N TYR A 48 -20.95 24.30 11.16
CA TYR A 48 -19.56 23.98 10.83
C TYR A 48 -18.59 25.08 11.26
N LEU A 49 -18.95 26.36 11.03
CA LEU A 49 -18.12 27.49 11.47
C LEU A 49 -18.04 27.58 13.00
N GLN A 50 -19.13 27.27 13.71
CA GLN A 50 -19.16 27.23 15.18
C GLN A 50 -18.44 26.00 15.77
N GLY A 51 -18.01 25.04 14.95
CA GLY A 51 -17.35 23.82 15.42
C GLY A 51 -18.27 22.84 16.16
N VAL A 52 -19.59 23.07 16.12
CA VAL A 52 -20.61 22.22 16.78
C VAL A 52 -20.87 20.94 15.96
N ARG A 53 -20.63 20.99 14.65
CA ARG A 53 -20.82 19.86 13.73
C ARG A 53 -19.48 19.41 13.16
N ALA A 54 -19.23 18.10 13.18
CA ALA A 54 -18.00 17.45 12.72
C ALA A 54 -16.72 17.95 13.45
N PRO A 55 -16.59 17.72 14.77
CA PRO A 55 -15.39 18.11 15.54
C PRO A 55 -14.10 17.46 15.00
N GLU A 56 -14.22 16.35 14.28
CA GLU A 56 -13.11 15.64 13.63
C GLU A 56 -12.47 16.46 12.50
N ALA A 57 -13.11 17.53 12.02
CA ALA A 57 -12.54 18.47 11.05
C ALA A 57 -11.20 19.06 11.50
N LEU A 58 -11.00 19.22 12.82
CA LEU A 58 -9.73 19.65 13.41
C LEU A 58 -8.59 18.68 13.10
N LYS A 59 -8.85 17.36 13.07
CA LYS A 59 -7.84 16.36 12.72
C LYS A 59 -7.40 16.50 11.27
N MET A 60 -8.34 16.73 10.34
CA MET A 60 -8.02 16.96 8.92
C MET A 60 -7.11 18.17 8.72
N THR A 61 -7.33 19.25 9.46
CA THR A 61 -6.51 20.47 9.35
C THR A 61 -5.09 20.34 9.91
N ARG A 62 -4.80 19.32 10.75
CA ARG A 62 -3.46 19.10 11.32
C ARG A 62 -2.49 18.48 10.29
N ASN A 63 -3.00 17.72 9.33
CA ASN A 63 -2.18 17.15 8.28
C ASN A 63 -2.02 18.16 7.14
N LYS A 64 -0.80 18.74 7.00
CA LYS A 64 -0.50 19.78 6.01
C LYS A 64 -0.79 19.33 4.56
N GLN A 65 -0.58 18.05 4.24
CA GLN A 65 -0.82 17.52 2.90
C GLN A 65 -2.32 17.44 2.61
N VAL A 66 -3.12 16.97 3.57
CA VAL A 66 -4.58 16.95 3.48
C VAL A 66 -5.13 18.37 3.35
N LEU A 67 -4.66 19.28 4.20
CA LEU A 67 -5.07 20.68 4.16
C LEU A 67 -4.78 21.32 2.79
N GLY A 68 -3.58 21.10 2.23
CA GLY A 68 -3.22 21.63 0.90
C GLY A 68 -4.16 21.16 -0.22
N ILE A 69 -4.57 19.89 -0.20
CA ILE A 69 -5.52 19.34 -1.19
C ILE A 69 -6.91 19.97 -1.05
N ILE A 70 -7.37 20.16 0.19
CA ILE A 70 -8.66 20.80 0.46
C ILE A 70 -8.60 22.28 0.04
N GLU A 71 -7.51 22.98 0.33
CA GLU A 71 -7.28 24.37 -0.08
C GLU A 71 -7.26 24.52 -1.60
N ASP A 72 -6.61 23.61 -2.33
CA ASP A 72 -6.60 23.61 -3.80
C ASP A 72 -8.01 23.35 -4.38
N GLY A 73 -8.77 22.46 -3.76
CA GLY A 73 -10.19 22.27 -4.08
C GLY A 73 -11.00 23.55 -3.87
N CYS A 74 -10.82 24.21 -2.72
CA CYS A 74 -11.51 25.46 -2.39
C CYS A 74 -11.10 26.61 -3.32
N ARG A 75 -9.83 26.70 -3.71
CA ARG A 75 -9.32 27.69 -4.68
C ARG A 75 -10.06 27.56 -6.01
N LYS A 76 -10.19 26.34 -6.53
CA LYS A 76 -10.91 26.06 -7.77
C LYS A 76 -12.39 26.44 -7.66
N LEU A 77 -13.03 26.13 -6.54
CA LEU A 77 -14.43 26.51 -6.30
C LEU A 77 -14.62 28.02 -6.19
N ALA A 78 -13.77 28.71 -5.44
CA ALA A 78 -13.81 30.17 -5.26
C ALA A 78 -13.63 30.90 -6.60
N SER A 79 -12.80 30.37 -7.50
CA SER A 79 -12.57 30.95 -8.83
C SER A 79 -13.76 30.78 -9.79
N ARG A 80 -14.49 29.66 -9.69
CA ARG A 80 -15.59 29.31 -10.62
C ARG A 80 -16.98 29.70 -10.11
N ARG A 81 -17.14 29.92 -8.80
CA ARG A 81 -18.42 30.23 -8.12
C ARG A 81 -19.61 29.38 -8.60
N ARG A 82 -19.36 28.08 -8.77
CA ARG A 82 -20.40 27.12 -9.16
C ARG A 82 -20.63 26.08 -8.06
N PRO A 83 -21.80 25.43 -8.04
CA PRO A 83 -22.03 24.28 -7.18
C PRO A 83 -20.95 23.21 -7.40
N LEU A 84 -20.45 22.69 -6.29
CA LEU A 84 -19.59 21.52 -6.24
C LEU A 84 -20.41 20.31 -6.67
N MET A 85 -19.95 19.61 -7.71
CA MET A 85 -20.61 18.38 -8.14
C MET A 85 -20.36 17.27 -7.13
N GLN A 86 -21.30 16.33 -7.03
CA GLN A 86 -21.17 15.19 -6.13
C GLN A 86 -19.93 14.34 -6.43
N SER A 87 -19.58 14.15 -7.70
CA SER A 87 -18.35 13.44 -8.10
C SER A 87 -17.09 14.16 -7.62
N GLU A 88 -17.00 15.47 -7.80
CA GLU A 88 -15.86 16.28 -7.34
C GLU A 88 -15.68 16.20 -5.82
N LEU A 89 -16.78 16.17 -5.07
CA LEU A 89 -16.75 15.98 -3.63
C LEU A 89 -16.29 14.57 -3.24
N LEU A 90 -16.75 13.53 -3.95
CA LEU A 90 -16.36 12.16 -3.70
C LEU A 90 -14.88 11.92 -4.05
N ASP A 91 -14.40 12.50 -5.15
CA ASP A 91 -12.99 12.44 -5.56
C ASP A 91 -12.08 13.10 -4.51
N LEU A 92 -12.47 14.30 -4.05
CA LEU A 92 -11.76 15.01 -2.98
C LEU A 92 -11.78 14.20 -1.69
N ALA A 93 -12.93 13.63 -1.33
CA ALA A 93 -13.07 12.77 -0.16
C ALA A 93 -12.23 11.49 -0.27
N PHE A 94 -12.08 10.91 -1.47
CA PHE A 94 -11.24 9.72 -1.69
C PHE A 94 -9.75 10.06 -1.56
N GLN A 95 -9.30 11.19 -2.11
CA GLN A 95 -7.93 11.66 -1.95
C GLN A 95 -7.59 11.93 -0.48
N VAL A 96 -8.49 12.62 0.22
CA VAL A 96 -8.35 12.89 1.65
C VAL A 96 -8.36 11.58 2.46
N SER A 97 -9.27 10.65 2.14
CA SER A 97 -9.35 9.33 2.78
C SER A 97 -8.12 8.47 2.53
N SER A 98 -7.49 8.55 1.34
CA SER A 98 -6.26 7.80 1.06
C SER A 98 -5.07 8.32 1.89
N ILE A 99 -4.98 9.63 2.08
CA ILE A 99 -3.88 10.25 2.84
C ILE A 99 -4.11 10.09 4.34
N LEU A 100 -5.35 10.31 4.79
CA LEU A 100 -5.74 10.06 6.18
C LEU A 100 -5.67 8.59 6.51
N GLY A 101 -6.03 7.67 5.61
CA GLY A 101 -5.84 6.24 5.79
C GLY A 101 -4.37 5.86 5.93
N LYS A 102 -3.45 6.49 5.18
CA LYS A 102 -2.01 6.31 5.37
C LYS A 102 -1.51 6.88 6.71
N ALA A 103 -2.13 7.95 7.21
CA ALA A 103 -1.78 8.60 8.48
C ALA A 103 -2.47 7.96 9.71
N GLU A 104 -3.68 7.43 9.57
CA GLU A 104 -4.43 6.66 10.56
C GLU A 104 -3.85 5.27 10.67
N VAL A 105 -3.37 4.65 9.59
CA VAL A 105 -2.53 3.46 9.70
C VAL A 105 -1.28 3.77 10.55
N ALA A 106 -0.64 4.93 10.34
CA ALA A 106 0.50 5.38 11.16
C ALA A 106 0.15 5.75 12.62
N GLU A 107 -1.07 6.24 12.93
CA GLU A 107 -1.53 6.56 14.29
C GLU A 107 -2.22 5.38 15.02
N GLU A 108 -2.90 4.45 14.32
CA GLU A 108 -3.52 3.22 14.83
C GLU A 108 -2.49 2.14 15.16
N PHE A 109 -1.29 2.19 14.56
CA PHE A 109 -0.13 1.41 15.03
C PHE A 109 0.22 1.68 16.50
N SER A 110 -0.34 2.73 17.11
CA SER A 110 -0.17 3.08 18.54
C SER A 110 -1.12 2.33 19.49
N GLN A 111 -2.13 1.58 19.01
CA GLN A 111 -3.06 0.82 19.86
C GLN A 111 -3.11 -0.66 19.46
N GLY A 112 -2.24 -1.44 20.10
CA GLY A 112 -1.72 -2.74 19.64
C GLY A 112 -2.66 -3.97 19.58
N VAL A 113 -3.99 -3.82 19.61
CA VAL A 113 -4.92 -4.98 19.48
C VAL A 113 -5.74 -4.87 18.19
N GLU A 114 -6.39 -3.73 17.91
CA GLU A 114 -7.26 -3.56 16.73
C GLU A 114 -6.45 -3.47 15.41
N ALA A 115 -5.31 -2.79 15.42
CA ALA A 115 -4.41 -2.73 14.26
C ALA A 115 -3.78 -4.09 13.90
N ARG A 116 -3.57 -4.94 14.91
CA ARG A 116 -3.05 -6.29 14.73
C ARG A 116 -4.09 -7.20 14.08
N GLU A 117 -5.35 -7.08 14.50
CA GLU A 117 -6.45 -7.81 13.86
C GLU A 117 -6.64 -7.42 12.40
N VAL A 118 -6.62 -6.13 12.07
CA VAL A 118 -6.70 -5.65 10.68
C VAL A 118 -5.52 -6.17 9.83
N LEU A 119 -4.31 -6.16 10.37
CA LEU A 119 -3.14 -6.71 9.67
C LEU A 119 -3.28 -8.22 9.43
N LEU A 120 -3.77 -8.97 10.42
CA LEU A 120 -4.04 -10.40 10.29
C LEU A 120 -5.12 -10.67 9.23
N GLU A 121 -6.17 -9.86 9.16
CA GLU A 121 -7.20 -9.97 8.13
C GLU A 121 -6.62 -9.76 6.72
N LEU A 122 -5.80 -8.73 6.53
CA LEU A 122 -5.14 -8.46 5.24
C LEU A 122 -4.20 -9.59 4.83
N LEU A 123 -3.40 -10.10 5.77
CA LEU A 123 -2.50 -11.23 5.52
C LEU A 123 -3.27 -12.50 5.18
N ARG A 124 -4.36 -12.79 5.89
CA ARG A 124 -5.24 -13.95 5.60
C ARG A 124 -5.90 -13.84 4.23
N ALA A 125 -6.36 -12.64 3.85
CA ALA A 125 -6.90 -12.40 2.51
C ALA A 125 -5.84 -12.66 1.44
N ARG A 126 -4.61 -12.15 1.64
CA ARG A 126 -3.50 -12.39 0.70
C ARG A 126 -3.09 -13.86 0.63
N LEU A 127 -3.07 -14.58 1.76
CA LEU A 127 -2.80 -16.01 1.82
C LEU A 127 -3.77 -16.80 0.92
N GLN A 128 -5.06 -16.47 0.99
CA GLN A 128 -6.08 -17.11 0.15
C GLN A 128 -5.86 -16.80 -1.35
N GLU A 129 -5.48 -15.57 -1.69
CA GLU A 129 -5.15 -15.21 -3.08
C GLU A 129 -3.96 -16.00 -3.62
N GLU A 130 -2.88 -16.13 -2.83
CA GLU A 130 -1.70 -16.90 -3.21
C GLU A 130 -2.00 -18.40 -3.37
N GLN A 131 -2.75 -18.99 -2.43
CA GLN A 131 -3.16 -20.40 -2.54
C GLN A 131 -3.99 -20.65 -3.81
N LYS A 132 -4.95 -19.76 -4.09
CA LYS A 132 -5.77 -19.85 -5.31
C LYS A 132 -4.93 -19.68 -6.57
N ALA A 133 -3.97 -18.76 -6.58
CA ALA A 133 -3.06 -18.57 -7.71
C ALA A 133 -2.23 -19.84 -7.95
N ALA A 134 -1.66 -20.44 -6.90
CA ALA A 134 -0.91 -21.68 -6.99
C ALA A 134 -1.73 -22.83 -7.60
N GLU A 135 -2.97 -23.02 -7.13
CA GLU A 135 -3.89 -24.04 -7.67
C GLU A 135 -4.17 -23.83 -9.16
N LEU A 136 -4.46 -22.60 -9.57
CA LEU A 136 -4.75 -22.24 -10.96
C LEU A 136 -3.54 -22.50 -11.86
N PHE A 137 -2.35 -22.03 -11.46
CA PHE A 137 -1.14 -22.19 -12.25
C PHE A 137 -0.68 -23.65 -12.33
N MET A 138 -0.79 -24.41 -11.23
CA MET A 138 -0.49 -25.85 -11.26
C MET A 138 -1.49 -26.61 -12.14
N GLY A 139 -2.78 -26.24 -12.09
CA GLY A 139 -3.81 -26.80 -12.97
C GLY A 139 -3.57 -26.51 -14.45
N LEU A 140 -3.01 -25.33 -14.79
CA LEU A 140 -2.58 -25.01 -16.15
C LEU A 140 -1.32 -25.79 -16.54
N ALA A 141 -0.35 -25.92 -15.64
CA ALA A 141 0.89 -26.66 -15.90
C ALA A 141 0.61 -28.11 -16.31
N VAL A 142 -0.30 -28.82 -15.61
CA VAL A 142 -0.69 -30.20 -15.95
C VAL A 142 -1.23 -30.32 -17.39
N LYS A 143 -1.86 -29.27 -17.91
CA LYS A 143 -2.45 -29.24 -19.26
C LYS A 143 -1.43 -28.91 -20.36
N MET A 144 -0.25 -28.39 -20.00
CA MET A 144 0.74 -27.96 -20.97
C MET A 144 1.47 -29.15 -21.60
N ARG A 145 1.51 -29.18 -22.93
CA ARG A 145 2.25 -30.19 -23.71
C ARG A 145 3.73 -29.86 -23.83
N ASN A 146 4.06 -28.58 -23.98
CA ASN A 146 5.45 -28.11 -24.06
C ASN A 146 6.06 -28.03 -22.66
N ASP A 147 7.26 -28.60 -22.49
CA ASP A 147 7.92 -28.71 -21.20
C ASP A 147 8.40 -27.37 -20.64
N LEU A 148 8.81 -26.43 -21.50
CA LEU A 148 9.27 -25.09 -21.09
C LEU A 148 8.10 -24.24 -20.60
N THR A 149 6.97 -24.25 -21.32
CA THR A 149 5.77 -23.55 -20.86
C THR A 149 5.20 -24.19 -19.60
N ARG A 150 5.27 -25.53 -19.48
CA ARG A 150 4.93 -26.25 -18.25
C ARG A 150 5.83 -25.82 -17.09
N LEU A 151 7.12 -25.62 -17.34
CA LEU A 151 8.08 -25.16 -16.34
C LEU A 151 7.74 -23.75 -15.86
N LEU A 152 7.45 -22.81 -16.76
CA LEU A 152 7.04 -21.44 -16.39
C LEU A 152 5.83 -21.44 -15.44
N PHE A 153 4.77 -22.18 -15.80
CA PHE A 153 3.58 -22.23 -14.93
C PHE A 153 3.86 -22.91 -13.59
N ARG A 154 4.75 -23.92 -13.55
CA ARG A 154 5.19 -24.52 -12.29
C ARG A 154 5.99 -23.54 -11.43
N GLN A 155 6.89 -22.76 -12.01
CA GLN A 155 7.65 -21.75 -11.27
C GLN A 155 6.71 -20.74 -10.61
N ILE A 156 5.75 -20.18 -11.36
CA ILE A 156 4.78 -19.23 -10.80
C ILE A 156 3.94 -19.90 -9.70
N ALA A 157 3.52 -21.15 -9.89
CA ALA A 157 2.80 -21.89 -8.85
C ALA A 157 3.65 -22.08 -7.58
N THR A 158 4.93 -22.45 -7.75
CA THR A 158 5.90 -22.60 -6.66
C THR A 158 6.14 -21.27 -5.94
N ASP A 159 6.17 -20.14 -6.65
CA ASP A 159 6.30 -18.81 -6.04
C ASP A 159 5.11 -18.47 -5.17
N SER A 160 3.89 -18.70 -5.66
CA SER A 160 2.68 -18.50 -4.87
C SER A 160 2.63 -19.40 -3.63
N ILE A 161 3.12 -20.65 -3.71
CA ILE A 161 3.27 -21.52 -2.53
C ILE A 161 4.29 -20.91 -1.55
N ARG A 162 5.47 -20.48 -2.05
CA ARG A 162 6.49 -19.82 -1.22
C ARG A 162 5.94 -18.56 -0.54
N HIS A 163 5.15 -17.75 -1.24
CA HIS A 163 4.50 -16.57 -0.67
C HIS A 163 3.48 -16.94 0.41
N ALA A 164 2.67 -17.97 0.18
CA ALA A 164 1.73 -18.48 1.18
C ALA A 164 2.44 -18.93 2.47
N ASP A 165 3.59 -19.62 2.35
CA ASP A 165 4.40 -20.04 3.48
C ASP A 165 4.97 -18.84 4.25
N ILE A 166 5.50 -17.84 3.54
CA ILE A 166 6.01 -16.59 4.14
C ILE A 166 4.89 -15.87 4.90
N ILE A 167 3.73 -15.70 4.29
CA ILE A 167 2.58 -15.04 4.91
C ILE A 167 2.11 -15.82 6.15
N THR A 168 2.08 -17.14 6.08
CA THR A 168 1.70 -18.01 7.21
C THR A 168 2.68 -17.86 8.37
N ALA A 169 3.99 -17.79 8.09
CA ALA A 169 5.01 -17.52 9.10
C ALA A 169 4.82 -16.14 9.74
N ILE A 170 4.58 -15.10 8.93
CA ILE A 170 4.31 -13.75 9.43
C ILE A 170 3.06 -13.72 10.32
N ILE A 171 1.96 -14.36 9.89
CA ILE A 171 0.72 -14.48 10.68
C ILE A 171 1.03 -15.14 12.02
N SER A 172 1.76 -16.26 12.02
CA SER A 172 2.10 -17.02 13.22
C SER A 172 2.91 -16.19 14.22
N GLU A 173 3.94 -15.47 13.73
CA GLU A 173 4.75 -14.58 14.56
C GLU A 173 3.93 -13.39 15.09
N LEU A 174 3.09 -12.80 14.23
CA LEU A 174 2.19 -11.75 14.64
C LEU A 174 1.16 -12.24 15.63
N GLU A 175 0.68 -13.49 15.60
CA GLU A 175 -0.28 -14.06 16.57
C GLU A 175 0.36 -14.42 17.91
N ARG A 176 1.67 -14.71 17.93
CA ARG A 176 2.43 -14.89 19.16
C ARG A 176 2.63 -13.59 19.94
N GLY A 177 2.82 -12.47 19.23
CA GLY A 177 2.99 -11.16 19.86
C GLY A 177 4.35 -10.98 20.54
N ASP A 178 5.30 -11.84 20.20
CA ASP A 178 6.65 -11.82 20.74
C ASP A 178 7.54 -10.81 20.01
N ASN A 179 8.58 -10.35 20.70
CA ASN A 179 9.62 -9.52 20.09
C ASN A 179 10.51 -10.42 19.22
N ILE A 180 10.28 -10.44 17.90
CA ILE A 180 10.97 -11.32 16.96
C ILE A 180 12.48 -11.03 17.02
N GLN A 181 13.24 -11.96 17.59
CA GLN A 181 14.70 -11.96 17.54
C GLN A 181 15.14 -12.98 16.50
N PRO A 182 15.40 -12.57 15.24
CA PRO A 182 16.00 -13.48 14.26
C PRO A 182 17.35 -13.99 14.76
N ASP A 183 17.54 -15.30 14.64
CA ASP A 183 18.84 -15.93 14.71
C ASP A 183 19.57 -15.65 13.40
N LEU A 184 20.66 -14.87 13.48
CA LEU A 184 21.36 -14.38 12.30
C LEU A 184 22.78 -14.98 12.25
N PRO A 185 23.23 -15.47 11.07
CA PRO A 185 24.62 -15.86 10.88
C PRO A 185 25.57 -14.69 11.16
N SER A 186 26.85 -15.01 11.35
CA SER A 186 27.85 -13.97 11.52
C SER A 186 27.97 -13.11 10.25
N VAL A 187 28.30 -11.83 10.43
CA VAL A 187 28.53 -10.90 9.31
C VAL A 187 29.54 -11.47 8.30
N ARG A 188 30.57 -12.19 8.77
CA ARG A 188 31.57 -12.81 7.89
C ARG A 188 31.00 -13.93 7.03
N GLU A 189 30.09 -14.73 7.58
CA GLU A 189 29.42 -15.80 6.83
C GLU A 189 28.46 -15.21 5.78
N LEU A 190 27.70 -14.18 6.14
CA LEU A 190 26.83 -13.49 5.19
C LEU A 190 27.61 -12.79 4.07
N GLU A 191 28.74 -12.14 4.39
CA GLU A 191 29.62 -11.54 3.39
C GLU A 191 30.26 -12.59 2.48
N LYS A 192 30.59 -13.78 2.99
CA LYS A 192 31.08 -14.90 2.17
C LYS A 192 30.00 -15.41 1.21
N LEU A 193 28.77 -15.60 1.67
CA LEU A 193 27.65 -16.02 0.82
C LEU A 193 27.40 -15.00 -0.31
N MET A 194 27.41 -13.71 0.01
CA MET A 194 27.22 -12.66 -0.99
C MET A 194 28.35 -12.65 -2.05
N GLN A 195 29.60 -12.95 -1.66
CA GLN A 195 30.70 -13.09 -2.61
C GLN A 195 30.55 -14.31 -3.52
N GLU A 196 30.06 -15.43 -2.99
CA GLU A 196 29.80 -16.64 -3.77
C GLU A 196 28.68 -16.41 -4.80
N GLU A 197 27.60 -15.72 -4.42
CA GLU A 197 26.50 -15.35 -5.33
C GLU A 197 26.99 -14.43 -6.46
N GLN A 198 27.75 -13.37 -6.12
CA GLN A 198 28.27 -12.42 -7.12
C GLN A 198 29.24 -13.07 -8.11
N ALA A 199 30.06 -14.03 -7.65
CA ALA A 199 30.97 -14.76 -8.52
C ALA A 199 30.23 -15.72 -9.49
N ALA A 200 29.05 -16.22 -9.11
CA ALA A 200 28.19 -17.00 -10.00
C ALA A 200 27.49 -16.11 -11.03
N HIS A 201 27.14 -14.88 -10.66
CA HIS A 201 26.45 -13.91 -11.52
C HIS A 201 27.32 -13.34 -12.66
N GLU A 202 28.65 -13.25 -12.47
CA GLU A 202 29.58 -12.75 -13.50
C GLU A 202 29.78 -13.72 -14.68
N LYS A 203 29.20 -14.93 -14.64
CA LYS A 203 29.29 -15.91 -15.72
C LYS A 203 27.92 -16.37 -16.23
N GLU A 204 27.71 -16.12 -17.53
CA GLU A 204 27.10 -17.10 -18.46
C GLU A 204 25.58 -17.28 -18.47
N LEU A 205 24.81 -16.24 -18.81
CA LEU A 205 23.53 -16.42 -19.54
C LEU A 205 23.32 -15.45 -20.71
N GLN A 206 24.06 -14.33 -20.76
CA GLN A 206 23.95 -13.35 -21.85
C GLN A 206 24.30 -13.94 -23.22
N GLU A 207 25.38 -14.73 -23.31
CA GLU A 207 25.74 -15.42 -24.55
C GLU A 207 24.69 -16.46 -24.99
N VAL A 208 23.96 -17.04 -24.03
CA VAL A 208 22.87 -17.99 -24.30
C VAL A 208 21.68 -17.23 -24.90
N ARG A 209 21.35 -16.04 -24.37
CA ARG A 209 20.29 -15.16 -24.87
C ARG A 209 20.54 -14.70 -26.31
N GLU A 210 21.79 -14.37 -26.63
CA GLU A 210 22.17 -13.91 -27.98
C GLU A 210 22.07 -15.02 -29.04
N ARG A 211 22.19 -16.29 -28.62
CA ARG A 211 22.18 -17.46 -29.52
C ARG A 211 20.83 -18.15 -29.63
N LEU A 212 19.90 -17.88 -28.72
CA LEU A 212 18.58 -18.53 -28.68
C LEU A 212 17.44 -17.52 -28.90
N SER A 213 16.74 -17.63 -30.03
CA SER A 213 15.64 -16.75 -30.43
C SER A 213 14.25 -17.26 -30.01
N ASN A 214 14.13 -17.88 -28.82
CA ASN A 214 12.86 -18.36 -28.29
C ASN A 214 12.36 -17.51 -27.10
N GLU A 215 11.17 -16.93 -27.24
CA GLU A 215 10.58 -16.03 -26.24
C GLU A 215 10.36 -16.69 -24.87
N VAL A 216 9.95 -17.96 -24.84
CA VAL A 216 9.72 -18.71 -23.59
C VAL A 216 11.04 -18.98 -22.87
N ILE A 217 12.11 -19.27 -23.61
CA ILE A 217 13.44 -19.43 -23.04
C ILE A 217 13.92 -18.09 -22.47
N SER A 218 13.74 -16.98 -23.19
CA SER A 218 14.10 -15.66 -22.67
C SER A 218 13.39 -15.35 -21.35
N LEU A 219 12.09 -15.63 -21.25
CA LEU A 219 11.33 -15.42 -20.02
C LEU A 219 11.83 -16.29 -18.86
N LEU A 220 12.25 -17.53 -19.12
CA LEU A 220 12.85 -18.40 -18.11
C LEU A 220 14.19 -17.85 -17.62
N LEU A 221 15.00 -17.31 -18.52
CA LEU A 221 16.28 -16.69 -18.16
C LEU A 221 16.05 -15.39 -17.37
N ASP A 222 15.05 -14.58 -17.76
CA ASP A 222 14.67 -13.36 -17.02
C ASP A 222 14.23 -13.69 -15.59
N SER A 223 13.56 -14.83 -15.38
CA SER A 223 13.19 -15.30 -14.05
C SER A 223 14.41 -15.64 -13.18
N ILE A 224 15.50 -16.13 -13.77
CA ILE A 224 16.74 -16.42 -13.03
C ILE A 224 17.38 -15.11 -12.60
N ASP A 225 17.54 -14.16 -13.53
CA ASP A 225 18.15 -12.85 -13.22
C ASP A 225 17.36 -12.09 -12.14
N ALA A 226 16.02 -12.21 -12.15
CA ALA A 226 15.15 -11.64 -11.13
C ALA A 226 15.37 -12.26 -9.73
N ASP A 227 15.59 -13.57 -9.67
CA ASP A 227 15.90 -14.27 -8.41
C ASP A 227 17.29 -13.88 -7.89
N GLU A 228 18.30 -13.71 -8.75
CA GLU A 228 19.64 -13.27 -8.32
C GLU A 228 19.63 -11.84 -7.78
N ALA A 229 18.96 -10.91 -8.46
CA ALA A 229 18.79 -9.55 -7.96
C ALA A 229 18.09 -9.51 -6.59
N LYS A 230 17.16 -10.45 -6.37
CA LYS A 230 16.47 -10.63 -5.09
C LYS A 230 17.41 -11.20 -4.02
N HIS A 231 18.26 -12.19 -4.34
CA HIS A 231 19.26 -12.73 -3.42
C HIS A 231 20.22 -11.64 -2.92
N ASP A 232 20.76 -10.84 -3.85
CA ASP A 232 21.65 -9.72 -3.55
C ASP A 232 21.00 -8.71 -2.59
N MET A 233 19.75 -8.34 -2.86
CA MET A 233 18.98 -7.44 -2.01
C MET A 233 18.81 -8.02 -0.60
N LEU A 234 18.44 -9.30 -0.48
CA LEU A 234 18.18 -9.96 0.81
C LEU A 234 19.46 -10.07 1.65
N LEU A 235 20.56 -10.56 1.06
CA LEU A 235 21.84 -10.71 1.76
C LEU A 235 22.39 -9.35 2.23
N SER A 236 22.31 -8.34 1.38
CA SER A 236 22.72 -6.97 1.72
C SER A 236 21.96 -6.44 2.94
N LYS A 237 20.63 -6.65 2.98
CA LYS A 237 19.79 -6.21 4.11
C LYS A 237 20.05 -7.02 5.38
N LEU A 238 20.29 -8.32 5.27
CA LEU A 238 20.66 -9.15 6.42
C LEU A 238 22.01 -8.71 7.02
N ILE A 239 23.00 -8.38 6.19
CA ILE A 239 24.29 -7.84 6.64
C ILE A 239 24.11 -6.51 7.38
N GLU A 240 23.28 -5.60 6.86
CA GLU A 240 22.96 -4.34 7.55
C GLU A 240 22.33 -4.59 8.93
N ILE A 241 21.37 -5.51 9.03
CA ILE A 241 20.70 -5.86 10.30
C ILE A 241 21.70 -6.48 11.28
N ALA A 242 22.53 -7.43 10.83
CA ALA A 242 23.55 -8.07 11.64
C ALA A 242 24.61 -7.08 12.15
N LYS A 243 25.02 -6.10 11.33
CA LYS A 243 25.96 -5.03 11.73
C LYS A 243 25.38 -4.10 12.79
N ARG A 244 24.09 -3.75 12.70
CA ARG A 244 23.42 -2.89 13.70
C ARG A 244 23.32 -3.53 15.08
N ARG A 245 23.23 -4.86 15.15
CA ARG A 245 23.15 -5.60 16.42
C ARG A 245 24.47 -5.77 17.16
N LYS A 246 25.61 -5.50 16.50
CA LYS A 246 26.95 -5.57 17.12
C LYS A 246 27.45 -4.23 17.68
N LYS A 247 26.69 -3.14 17.50
CA LYS A 247 26.95 -1.83 18.13
C LYS A 247 26.11 -1.70 19.40
#